data_AF-A0A356UDH8-F1
#
_entry.id   AF-A0A356UDH8-F1
#
_cell.length_a   1.000
_cell.length_b   1.000
_cell.length_c   1.000
_cell.angle_alpha   90.00
_cell.angle_beta   90.00
_cell.angle_gamma   90.00
#
_symmetry.space_group_name_H-M   'P 1'
#
loop_
_entity.id
_entity.type
_entity.pdbx_description
1 polymer ?
#
loop_
_entity_poly.entity_id
_entity_poly.type
_entity_poly.pdbx_seq_one_letter_code
_entity_poly.pdbx_strand_id
1 'polypeptide(L)'
;STFANNNLTCSVGQAVLEKLLADERQLVQEVAEKGDYLLDKLRQLAGRYPDAVKQVRGRGLMLGLEFHDLKDSGSYDMTFMVNSGGFTALVVGFLLNVYNIRLAPFLNDSMTLRLEPALNISYEDMDYVVEVLNTVCKIVSYRDYARFYRYLIGDYSKPEQIVDYRTHSRKTKSSRLKAGEEASEKFAFIIHYPAPEDVVANNPSFASFNRDELYRFLDWQKDSPGVEVVCHMPAIRSLDGKIAEGWLIGVPFGAREIMNLPRKETVAMITEAVDLGKELGAGIVGLGALTSVVTRGGR
;
A
#
# COMPACT_ATOMS: atom_id res chain seq x y z
N SER A 1 28.82 -22.49 -19.25
CA SER A 1 28.61 -22.50 -17.79
C SER A 1 29.08 -23.83 -17.24
N THR A 2 29.90 -23.84 -16.17
CA THR A 2 30.46 -25.06 -15.56
C THR A 2 29.40 -25.94 -14.88
N PHE A 3 28.27 -25.37 -14.46
CA PHE A 3 27.20 -26.10 -13.78
C PHE A 3 26.07 -26.58 -14.70
N ALA A 4 26.10 -26.20 -15.98
CA ALA A 4 25.09 -26.61 -16.94
C ALA A 4 25.17 -28.11 -17.23
N ASN A 5 24.01 -28.75 -17.44
CA ASN A 5 23.88 -30.16 -17.85
C ASN A 5 24.55 -31.18 -16.91
N ASN A 6 24.58 -30.92 -15.60
CA ASN A 6 25.10 -31.89 -14.64
C ASN A 6 24.10 -33.02 -14.39
N ASN A 7 24.62 -34.22 -14.10
CA ASN A 7 23.82 -35.45 -13.97
C ASN A 7 22.69 -35.32 -12.94
N LEU A 8 22.95 -34.68 -11.79
CA LEU A 8 21.95 -34.52 -10.74
C LEU A 8 20.74 -33.69 -11.23
N THR A 9 20.99 -32.54 -11.86
CA THR A 9 19.90 -31.69 -12.40
C THR A 9 19.13 -32.39 -13.53
N CYS A 10 19.82 -33.18 -14.37
CA CYS A 10 19.17 -33.96 -15.41
C CYS A 10 18.25 -35.04 -14.82
N SER A 11 18.71 -35.79 -13.80
CA SER A 11 17.90 -36.81 -13.14
C SER A 11 16.66 -36.21 -12.44
N VAL A 12 16.81 -35.07 -11.77
CA VAL A 12 15.66 -34.35 -11.18
C VAL A 12 14.69 -33.87 -12.27
N GLY A 13 15.20 -33.31 -13.36
CA GLY A 13 14.39 -32.87 -14.50
C GLY A 13 13.60 -34.02 -15.13
N GLN A 14 14.22 -35.19 -15.29
CA GLN A 14 13.54 -36.40 -15.77
C GLN A 14 12.42 -36.83 -14.83
N ALA A 15 12.67 -36.91 -13.52
CA ALA A 15 11.64 -37.28 -12.55
C ALA A 15 10.44 -36.30 -12.56
N VAL A 16 10.68 -35.00 -12.73
CA VAL A 16 9.61 -33.99 -12.87
C VAL A 16 8.81 -34.21 -14.16
N LEU A 17 9.47 -34.43 -15.29
CA LEU A 17 8.80 -34.69 -16.56
C LEU A 17 7.98 -35.99 -16.52
N GLU A 18 8.54 -37.07 -15.98
CA GLU A 18 7.84 -38.34 -15.77
C GLU A 18 6.57 -38.12 -14.94
N LYS A 19 6.66 -37.37 -13.84
CA LYS A 19 5.50 -37.08 -12.99
C LYS A 19 4.44 -36.23 -13.70
N LEU A 20 4.83 -35.24 -14.50
CA LEU A 20 3.91 -34.39 -15.27
C LEU A 20 3.23 -35.12 -16.42
N LEU A 21 3.90 -36.14 -17.00
CA LEU A 21 3.42 -36.91 -18.15
C LEU A 21 2.72 -38.23 -17.79
N ALA A 22 2.84 -38.67 -16.53
CA ALA A 22 2.17 -39.86 -16.01
C ALA A 22 0.64 -39.78 -16.15
N ASP A 23 0.00 -40.95 -16.20
CA ASP A 23 -1.46 -41.12 -16.15
C ASP A 23 -2.19 -40.20 -17.15
N GLU A 24 -1.73 -40.19 -18.41
CA GLU A 24 -2.27 -39.34 -19.47
C GLU A 24 -2.25 -37.82 -19.14
N ARG A 25 -1.24 -37.37 -18.39
CA ARG A 25 -1.06 -35.99 -17.89
C ARG A 25 -2.16 -35.58 -16.90
N GLN A 26 -2.69 -36.51 -16.11
CA GLN A 26 -3.73 -36.25 -15.12
C GLN A 26 -3.42 -35.02 -14.26
N LEU A 27 -2.20 -34.89 -13.72
CA LEU A 27 -1.80 -33.75 -12.89
C LEU A 27 -1.93 -32.40 -13.63
N VAL A 28 -1.62 -32.35 -14.93
CA VAL A 28 -1.73 -31.12 -15.73
C VAL A 28 -3.20 -30.76 -15.95
N GLN A 29 -4.05 -31.75 -16.17
CA GLN A 29 -5.50 -31.57 -16.32
C GLN A 29 -6.10 -31.06 -15.00
N GLU A 30 -5.76 -31.68 -13.87
CA GLU A 30 -6.19 -31.24 -12.53
C GLU A 30 -5.74 -29.80 -12.22
N VAL A 31 -4.52 -29.41 -12.61
CA VAL A 31 -4.03 -28.03 -12.44
C VAL A 31 -4.83 -27.03 -13.26
N ALA A 32 -5.28 -27.42 -14.46
CA ALA A 32 -6.14 -26.57 -15.28
C ALA A 32 -7.51 -26.38 -14.61
N GLU A 33 -8.15 -27.47 -14.17
CA GLU A 33 -9.44 -27.44 -13.46
C GLU A 33 -9.37 -26.61 -12.17
N LYS A 34 -8.34 -26.85 -11.34
CA LYS A 34 -8.07 -26.10 -10.12
C LYS A 34 -7.79 -24.62 -10.40
N GLY A 35 -7.07 -24.33 -11.48
CA GLY A 35 -6.81 -22.97 -11.93
C GLY A 35 -8.09 -22.23 -12.30
N ASP A 36 -8.97 -22.87 -13.07
CA ASP A 36 -10.26 -22.32 -13.47
C ASP A 36 -11.18 -22.11 -12.26
N TYR A 37 -11.20 -23.06 -11.31
CA TYR A 37 -11.92 -22.93 -10.05
C TYR A 37 -11.48 -21.71 -9.24
N LEU A 38 -10.17 -21.60 -8.97
CA LEU A 38 -9.63 -20.49 -8.17
C LEU A 38 -9.80 -19.15 -8.89
N LEU A 39 -9.60 -19.11 -10.21
CA LEU A 39 -9.81 -17.90 -11.00
C LEU A 39 -11.27 -17.43 -10.96
N ASP A 40 -12.23 -18.35 -11.07
CA ASP A 40 -13.66 -18.00 -10.98
C ASP A 40 -14.02 -17.44 -9.59
N LYS A 41 -13.54 -18.09 -8.53
CA LYS A 41 -13.71 -17.60 -7.14
C LYS A 41 -13.14 -16.19 -6.95
N LEU A 42 -11.94 -15.93 -7.47
CA LEU A 42 -11.33 -14.60 -7.42
C LEU A 42 -12.11 -13.56 -8.24
N ARG A 43 -12.67 -13.94 -9.40
CA ARG A 43 -13.54 -13.05 -10.19
C ARG A 43 -14.84 -12.73 -9.49
N GLN A 44 -15.46 -13.70 -8.83
CA GLN A 44 -16.63 -13.48 -7.99
C GLN A 44 -16.30 -12.53 -6.83
N LEU A 45 -15.13 -12.71 -6.19
CA LEU A 45 -14.64 -11.81 -5.15
C LEU A 45 -14.44 -10.38 -5.68
N ALA A 46 -13.82 -10.22 -6.85
CA ALA A 46 -13.66 -8.93 -7.49
C ALA A 46 -15.01 -8.25 -7.79
N GLY A 47 -16.00 -9.02 -8.25
CA GLY A 47 -17.36 -8.54 -8.48
C GLY A 47 -18.07 -8.06 -7.20
N ARG A 48 -17.68 -8.58 -6.02
CA ARG A 48 -18.21 -8.12 -4.72
C ARG A 48 -17.56 -6.84 -4.22
N TYR A 49 -16.33 -6.55 -4.61
CA TYR A 49 -15.57 -5.35 -4.22
C TYR A 49 -14.99 -4.61 -5.44
N PRO A 50 -15.84 -4.12 -6.35
CA PRO A 50 -15.39 -3.46 -7.58
C PRO A 50 -14.68 -2.12 -7.33
N ASP A 51 -14.80 -1.57 -6.13
CA ASP A 51 -14.10 -0.36 -5.67
C ASP A 51 -12.69 -0.66 -5.13
N ALA A 52 -12.43 -1.88 -4.67
CA ALA A 52 -11.12 -2.30 -4.17
C ALA A 52 -10.29 -3.02 -5.24
N VAL A 53 -10.91 -3.92 -6.00
CA VAL A 53 -10.23 -4.80 -6.96
C VAL A 53 -10.39 -4.26 -8.37
N LYS A 54 -9.26 -3.97 -9.02
CA LYS A 54 -9.21 -3.49 -10.40
C LYS A 54 -9.41 -4.62 -11.40
N GLN A 55 -8.72 -5.73 -11.22
CA GLN A 55 -8.86 -6.90 -12.09
C GLN A 55 -8.28 -8.18 -11.49
N VAL A 56 -8.73 -9.31 -12.02
CA VAL A 56 -8.17 -10.64 -11.79
C VAL A 56 -7.73 -11.23 -13.12
N ARG A 57 -6.49 -11.69 -13.19
CA ARG A 57 -5.89 -12.25 -14.42
C ARG A 57 -5.00 -13.46 -14.10
N GLY A 58 -4.68 -14.24 -15.12
CA GLY A 58 -3.78 -15.38 -15.00
C GLY A 58 -4.25 -16.59 -15.79
N ARG A 59 -3.52 -17.70 -15.63
CA ARG A 59 -3.84 -18.99 -16.26
C ARG A 59 -3.34 -20.13 -15.38
N GLY A 60 -4.14 -21.19 -15.24
CA GLY A 60 -3.82 -22.29 -14.35
C GLY A 60 -3.66 -21.77 -12.92
N LEU A 61 -2.62 -22.22 -12.22
CA LEU A 61 -2.31 -21.78 -10.86
C LEU A 61 -1.38 -20.56 -10.80
N MET A 62 -1.16 -19.84 -11.91
CA MET A 62 -0.41 -18.58 -11.90
C MET A 62 -1.40 -17.41 -12.07
N LEU A 63 -1.86 -16.87 -10.94
CA LEU A 63 -2.94 -15.88 -10.89
C LEU A 63 -2.47 -14.57 -10.22
N GLY A 64 -3.11 -13.47 -10.60
CA GLY A 64 -2.88 -12.14 -10.05
C GLY A 64 -4.20 -11.46 -9.68
N LEU A 65 -4.25 -10.91 -8.48
CA LEU A 65 -5.32 -10.05 -7.97
C LEU A 65 -4.77 -8.63 -7.85
N GLU A 66 -5.23 -7.72 -8.69
CA GLU A 66 -4.75 -6.33 -8.73
C GLU A 66 -5.76 -5.40 -8.06
N PHE A 67 -5.27 -4.59 -7.13
CA PHE A 67 -6.05 -3.55 -6.46
C PHE A 67 -6.06 -2.25 -7.27
N HIS A 68 -7.08 -1.43 -7.05
CA HIS A 68 -7.05 -0.05 -7.52
C HIS A 68 -5.94 0.74 -6.83
N ASP A 69 -5.43 1.76 -7.53
CA ASP A 69 -4.54 2.75 -6.93
C ASP A 69 -5.28 3.47 -5.78
N LEU A 70 -4.65 3.53 -4.59
CA LEU A 70 -5.24 4.10 -3.38
C LEU A 70 -4.74 5.53 -3.09
N LYS A 71 -4.18 6.24 -4.06
CA LYS A 71 -3.67 7.62 -3.90
C LYS A 71 -4.65 8.62 -3.28
N ASP A 72 -5.95 8.47 -3.57
CA ASP A 72 -7.02 9.31 -3.02
C ASP A 72 -7.92 8.56 -2.03
N SER A 73 -7.34 7.60 -1.30
CA SER A 73 -8.06 6.79 -0.30
C SER A 73 -8.51 7.57 0.94
N GLY A 74 -8.05 8.81 1.09
CA GLY A 74 -8.34 9.64 2.27
C GLY A 74 -7.53 9.27 3.50
N SER A 75 -6.38 8.60 3.31
CA SER A 75 -5.41 8.25 4.35
C SER A 75 -4.01 8.56 3.79
N TYR A 76 -3.24 9.40 4.48
CA TYR A 76 -1.89 9.78 4.04
C TYR A 76 -0.91 8.64 4.27
N ASP A 77 -1.08 7.86 5.33
CA ASP A 77 -0.26 6.65 5.57
C ASP A 77 -0.45 5.63 4.44
N MET A 78 -1.68 5.39 3.98
CA MET A 78 -1.93 4.43 2.91
C MET A 78 -1.43 4.96 1.55
N THR A 79 -1.62 6.25 1.26
CA THR A 79 -1.04 6.86 0.06
C THR A 79 0.49 6.79 0.08
N PHE A 80 1.13 7.04 1.22
CA PHE A 80 2.58 6.87 1.40
C PHE A 80 2.99 5.42 1.11
N MET A 81 2.29 4.44 1.66
CA MET A 81 2.57 3.02 1.44
C MET A 81 2.38 2.59 -0.01
N VAL A 82 1.41 3.15 -0.73
CA VAL A 82 1.20 2.84 -2.16
C VAL A 82 2.32 3.45 -3.01
N ASN A 83 2.65 4.72 -2.77
CA ASN A 83 3.63 5.43 -3.59
C ASN A 83 5.06 4.88 -3.38
N SER A 84 5.41 4.51 -2.14
CA SER A 84 6.66 3.82 -1.84
C SER A 84 6.70 2.35 -2.31
N GLY A 85 5.61 1.83 -2.88
CA GLY A 85 5.49 0.45 -3.36
C GLY A 85 5.30 -0.60 -2.25
N GLY A 86 5.07 -0.17 -1.01
CA GLY A 86 4.93 -1.02 0.18
C GLY A 86 3.56 -1.65 0.41
N PHE A 87 2.51 -1.25 -0.33
CA PHE A 87 1.13 -1.71 -0.08
C PHE A 87 0.98 -3.25 -0.12
N THR A 88 1.42 -3.91 -1.20
CA THR A 88 1.32 -5.37 -1.27
C THR A 88 2.22 -6.08 -0.27
N ALA A 89 3.35 -5.48 0.11
CA ALA A 89 4.21 -6.01 1.17
C ALA A 89 3.51 -5.96 2.55
N LEU A 90 2.79 -4.87 2.83
CA LEU A 90 1.95 -4.72 4.03
C LEU A 90 0.83 -5.78 4.05
N VAL A 91 0.12 -5.97 2.94
CA VAL A 91 -0.95 -6.98 2.84
C VAL A 91 -0.40 -8.39 2.96
N VAL A 92 0.72 -8.72 2.31
CA VAL A 92 1.36 -10.04 2.43
C VAL A 92 1.86 -10.29 3.86
N GLY A 93 2.41 -9.27 4.52
CA GLY A 93 2.79 -9.36 5.93
C GLY A 93 1.60 -9.64 6.83
N PHE A 94 0.47 -8.98 6.59
CA PHE A 94 -0.80 -9.24 7.27
C PHE A 94 -1.29 -10.69 7.05
N LEU A 95 -1.33 -11.14 5.79
CA LEU A 95 -1.73 -12.51 5.44
C LEU A 95 -0.85 -13.57 6.13
N LEU A 96 0.47 -13.34 6.15
CA LEU A 96 1.42 -14.26 6.76
C LEU A 96 1.28 -14.30 8.27
N ASN A 97 1.31 -13.14 8.94
CA ASN A 97 1.37 -13.10 10.40
C ASN A 97 0.03 -13.32 11.09
N VAL A 98 -1.09 -13.00 10.43
CA VAL A 98 -2.45 -13.10 11.03
C VAL A 98 -3.18 -14.36 10.57
N TYR A 99 -2.96 -14.80 9.33
CA TYR A 99 -3.68 -15.92 8.72
C TYR A 99 -2.81 -17.11 8.33
N ASN A 100 -1.49 -17.02 8.48
CA ASN A 100 -0.52 -18.04 8.07
C ASN A 100 -0.57 -18.34 6.55
N ILE A 101 -0.93 -17.34 5.74
CA ILE A 101 -0.96 -17.44 4.29
C ILE A 101 0.25 -16.71 3.72
N ARG A 102 1.13 -17.43 3.04
CA ARG A 102 2.29 -16.86 2.37
C ARG A 102 1.98 -16.60 0.90
N LEU A 103 1.78 -15.33 0.55
CA LEU A 103 1.80 -14.85 -0.82
C LEU A 103 3.07 -14.02 -1.07
N ALA A 104 3.26 -13.56 -2.30
CA ALA A 104 4.36 -12.68 -2.66
C ALA A 104 3.84 -11.43 -3.40
N PRO A 105 4.45 -10.25 -3.19
CA PRO A 105 4.21 -9.10 -4.04
C PRO A 105 4.70 -9.37 -5.47
N PHE A 106 4.11 -8.68 -6.45
CA PHE A 106 4.58 -8.72 -7.84
C PHE A 106 5.67 -7.67 -8.05
N LEU A 107 6.88 -8.07 -8.45
CA LEU A 107 8.05 -7.18 -8.47
C LEU A 107 7.89 -5.93 -9.36
N ASN A 108 7.09 -6.03 -10.42
CA ASN A 108 6.89 -4.95 -11.39
C ASN A 108 5.55 -4.22 -11.24
N ASP A 109 4.75 -4.58 -10.22
CA ASP A 109 3.44 -3.97 -9.95
C ASP A 109 3.15 -4.05 -8.45
N SER A 110 3.34 -2.93 -7.76
CA SER A 110 3.18 -2.82 -6.31
C SER A 110 1.74 -3.00 -5.83
N MET A 111 0.76 -3.10 -6.74
CA MET A 111 -0.66 -3.25 -6.44
C MET A 111 -1.22 -4.64 -6.79
N THR A 112 -0.39 -5.56 -7.29
CA THR A 112 -0.81 -6.94 -7.59
C THR A 112 -0.30 -7.94 -6.55
N LEU A 113 -1.23 -8.70 -5.95
CA LEU A 113 -0.92 -9.91 -5.20
C LEU A 113 -0.77 -11.09 -6.17
N ARG A 114 0.36 -11.79 -6.08
CA ARG A 114 0.60 -13.01 -6.86
C ARG A 114 0.15 -14.24 -6.08
N LEU A 115 -0.72 -15.04 -6.69
CA LEU A 115 -1.10 -16.36 -6.22
C LEU A 115 -0.46 -17.40 -7.15
N GLU A 116 0.46 -18.18 -6.59
CA GLU A 116 1.20 -19.22 -7.31
C GLU A 116 1.38 -20.46 -6.41
N PRO A 117 0.28 -21.13 -6.00
CA PRO A 117 0.35 -22.27 -5.08
C PRO A 117 0.97 -23.51 -5.75
N ALA A 118 1.33 -24.49 -4.92
CA ALA A 118 1.79 -25.79 -5.41
C ALA A 118 0.69 -26.51 -6.23
N LEU A 119 1.10 -27.33 -7.19
CA LEU A 119 0.17 -28.04 -8.10
C LEU A 119 -0.82 -28.96 -7.37
N ASN A 120 -0.45 -29.43 -6.19
CA ASN A 120 -1.24 -30.31 -5.34
C ASN A 120 -2.08 -29.58 -4.29
N ILE A 121 -2.22 -28.25 -4.35
CA ILE A 121 -3.08 -27.49 -3.43
C ILE A 121 -4.52 -28.07 -3.39
N SER A 122 -5.10 -28.12 -2.19
CA SER A 122 -6.46 -28.62 -1.96
C SER A 122 -7.52 -27.55 -2.31
N TYR A 123 -8.75 -27.97 -2.57
CA TYR A 123 -9.86 -27.03 -2.78
C TYR A 123 -10.20 -26.28 -1.49
N GLU A 124 -10.03 -26.94 -0.35
CA GLU A 124 -10.23 -26.39 0.99
C GLU A 124 -9.23 -25.24 1.27
N ASP A 125 -7.95 -25.42 0.93
CA ASP A 125 -6.94 -24.36 1.07
C ASP A 125 -7.23 -23.20 0.12
N MET A 126 -7.68 -23.47 -1.10
CA MET A 126 -8.09 -22.43 -2.04
C MET A 126 -9.24 -21.61 -1.49
N ASP A 127 -10.27 -22.27 -0.96
CA ASP A 127 -11.44 -21.59 -0.38
C ASP A 127 -11.06 -20.78 0.85
N TYR A 128 -10.18 -21.30 1.71
CA TYR A 128 -9.63 -20.55 2.85
C TYR A 128 -8.89 -19.28 2.40
N VAL A 129 -8.02 -19.39 1.38
CA VAL A 129 -7.31 -18.22 0.84
C VAL A 129 -8.29 -17.19 0.27
N VAL A 130 -9.30 -17.62 -0.48
CA VAL A 130 -10.32 -16.72 -1.04
C VAL A 130 -11.14 -16.05 0.06
N GLU A 131 -11.48 -16.76 1.14
CA GLU A 131 -12.18 -16.21 2.31
C GLU A 131 -11.34 -15.12 3.01
N VAL A 132 -10.05 -15.36 3.19
CA VAL A 132 -9.15 -14.35 3.79
C VAL A 132 -8.96 -13.17 2.84
N LEU A 133 -8.83 -13.39 1.53
CA LEU A 133 -8.78 -12.30 0.54
C LEU A 133 -10.08 -11.49 0.50
N ASN A 134 -11.24 -12.10 0.78
CA ASN A 134 -12.47 -11.37 1.02
C ASN A 134 -12.35 -10.40 2.20
N THR A 135 -11.67 -10.78 3.29
CA THR A 135 -11.39 -9.87 4.41
C THR A 135 -10.48 -8.72 3.99
N VAL A 136 -9.41 -8.99 3.22
CA VAL A 136 -8.52 -7.97 2.68
C VAL A 136 -9.28 -6.97 1.80
N CYS A 137 -10.08 -7.46 0.84
CA CYS A 137 -10.87 -6.61 -0.04
C CYS A 137 -11.88 -5.77 0.75
N LYS A 138 -12.49 -6.34 1.80
CA LYS A 138 -13.38 -5.62 2.70
C LYS A 138 -12.66 -4.52 3.46
N ILE A 139 -11.47 -4.76 4.01
CA ILE A 139 -10.64 -3.74 4.68
C ILE A 139 -10.36 -2.58 3.72
N VAL A 140 -9.95 -2.88 2.48
CA VAL A 140 -9.65 -1.85 1.47
C VAL A 140 -10.89 -1.04 1.10
N SER A 141 -12.00 -1.71 0.78
CA SER A 141 -13.27 -1.06 0.42
C SER A 141 -13.79 -0.20 1.57
N TYR A 142 -13.78 -0.72 2.79
CA TYR A 142 -14.32 -0.04 3.97
C TYR A 142 -13.35 0.98 4.56
N ARG A 143 -12.12 1.05 4.05
CA ARG A 143 -11.04 1.94 4.52
C ARG A 143 -10.66 1.72 5.99
N ASP A 144 -10.78 0.49 6.48
CA ASP A 144 -10.36 0.10 7.83
C ASP A 144 -8.85 -0.22 7.87
N TYR A 145 -8.04 0.69 7.31
CA TYR A 145 -6.63 0.44 7.00
C TYR A 145 -5.78 0.09 8.22
N ALA A 146 -6.14 0.59 9.41
CA ALA A 146 -5.50 0.25 10.68
C ALA A 146 -5.36 -1.26 10.90
N ARG A 147 -6.27 -2.07 10.35
CA ARG A 147 -6.19 -3.55 10.41
C ARG A 147 -4.95 -4.12 9.74
N PHE A 148 -4.45 -3.48 8.68
CA PHE A 148 -3.22 -3.90 8.03
C PHE A 148 -1.97 -3.59 8.85
N TYR A 149 -2.02 -2.68 9.82
CA TYR A 149 -0.83 -2.28 10.59
C TYR A 149 -0.67 -2.98 11.94
N ARG A 150 -1.72 -3.63 12.48
CA ARG A 150 -1.68 -4.19 13.85
C ARG A 150 -0.55 -5.21 14.05
N TYR A 151 -0.28 -6.04 13.03
CA TYR A 151 0.79 -7.03 13.11
C TYR A 151 2.18 -6.41 13.21
N LEU A 152 2.38 -5.18 12.70
CA LEU A 152 3.65 -4.46 12.77
C LEU A 152 3.97 -3.96 14.18
N ILE A 153 2.95 -3.81 15.02
CA ILE A 153 3.10 -3.37 16.42
C ILE A 153 2.96 -4.53 17.42
N GLY A 154 3.02 -5.77 16.92
CA GLY A 154 3.02 -7.00 17.72
C GLY A 154 1.65 -7.61 18.02
N ASP A 155 0.58 -7.15 17.35
CA ASP A 155 -0.75 -7.73 17.49
C ASP A 155 -1.13 -8.57 16.26
N TYR A 156 -1.14 -9.89 16.45
CA TYR A 156 -1.41 -10.88 15.42
C TYR A 156 -2.85 -11.43 15.47
N SER A 157 -3.75 -10.78 16.21
CA SER A 157 -5.14 -11.20 16.30
C SER A 157 -5.87 -11.03 14.97
N LYS A 158 -6.74 -12.00 14.66
CA LYS A 158 -7.65 -11.89 13.50
C LYS A 158 -8.69 -10.80 13.80
N PRO A 159 -8.96 -9.87 12.85
CA PRO A 159 -9.98 -8.85 13.06
C PRO A 159 -11.37 -9.49 13.20
N GLU A 160 -12.00 -9.31 14.35
CA GLU A 160 -13.37 -9.80 14.59
C GLU A 160 -14.40 -9.03 13.76
N GLN A 161 -14.18 -7.73 13.56
CA GLN A 161 -15.08 -6.86 12.81
C GLN A 161 -14.31 -5.84 11.97
N ILE A 162 -14.74 -5.69 10.72
CA ILE A 162 -14.29 -4.61 9.81
C ILE A 162 -15.32 -3.49 9.84
N VAL A 163 -14.88 -2.29 10.19
CA VAL A 163 -15.72 -1.09 10.34
C VAL A 163 -15.69 -0.25 9.07
N ASP A 164 -16.84 0.31 8.66
CA ASP A 164 -16.94 1.14 7.45
C ASP A 164 -16.58 2.61 7.74
N TYR A 165 -15.38 3.00 7.32
CA TYR A 165 -14.85 4.36 7.47
C TYR A 165 -15.04 5.23 6.22
N ARG A 166 -15.68 4.74 5.14
CA ARG A 166 -15.87 5.53 3.91
C ARG A 166 -16.56 6.87 4.16
N THR A 167 -17.51 6.90 5.09
CA THR A 167 -18.29 8.09 5.49
C THR A 167 -17.51 9.09 6.35
N HIS A 168 -16.35 8.71 6.87
CA HIS A 168 -15.54 9.56 7.74
C HIS A 168 -14.58 10.48 6.97
N SER A 169 -14.46 10.26 5.65
CA SER A 169 -13.68 11.12 4.76
C SER A 169 -14.50 12.33 4.28
N ARG A 170 -13.85 13.49 4.15
CA ARG A 170 -14.46 14.70 3.58
C ARG A 170 -14.03 14.86 2.14
N LYS A 171 -14.95 15.29 1.27
CA LYS A 171 -14.59 15.67 -0.10
C LYS A 171 -13.71 16.92 -0.08
N THR A 172 -12.61 16.87 -0.81
CA THR A 172 -11.74 18.03 -1.03
C THR A 172 -12.54 19.12 -1.74
N LYS A 173 -12.46 20.35 -1.22
CA LYS A 173 -13.06 21.52 -1.86
C LYS A 173 -12.06 22.09 -2.86
N SER A 174 -12.50 22.26 -4.11
CA SER A 174 -11.70 22.82 -5.19
C SER A 174 -12.51 23.81 -6.02
N SER A 175 -11.80 24.67 -6.73
CA SER A 175 -12.40 25.56 -7.74
C SER A 175 -12.62 24.79 -9.04
N ARG A 176 -13.73 25.08 -9.71
CA ARG A 176 -13.95 24.60 -11.07
C ARG A 176 -13.18 25.48 -12.05
N LEU A 177 -12.26 24.88 -12.78
CA LEU A 177 -11.50 25.55 -13.83
C LEU A 177 -12.31 25.54 -15.13
N LYS A 178 -12.17 26.60 -15.93
CA LYS A 178 -12.67 26.66 -17.30
C LYS A 178 -11.78 25.83 -18.23
N ALA A 179 -12.26 25.52 -19.43
CA ALA A 179 -11.43 24.85 -20.43
C ALA A 179 -10.19 25.69 -20.77
N GLY A 180 -9.01 25.08 -20.72
CA GLY A 180 -7.72 25.74 -20.97
C GLY A 180 -7.20 26.58 -19.79
N GLU A 181 -7.88 26.57 -18.66
CA GLU A 181 -7.43 27.26 -17.46
C GLU A 181 -6.63 26.32 -16.56
N GLU A 182 -5.44 26.75 -16.16
CA GLU A 182 -4.50 25.97 -15.35
C GLU A 182 -4.03 26.78 -14.14
N ALA A 183 -3.53 26.07 -13.12
CA ALA A 183 -2.93 26.71 -11.96
C ALA A 183 -1.62 27.41 -12.36
N SER A 184 -1.56 28.73 -12.19
CA SER A 184 -0.37 29.53 -12.44
C SER A 184 0.60 29.52 -11.25
N GLU A 185 0.07 29.28 -10.05
CA GLU A 185 0.83 29.21 -8.81
C GLU A 185 0.88 27.76 -8.32
N LYS A 186 2.07 27.31 -7.90
CA LYS A 186 2.28 25.95 -7.40
C LYS A 186 2.98 26.00 -6.06
N PHE A 187 2.50 25.22 -5.10
CA PHE A 187 3.11 25.11 -3.77
C PHE A 187 3.27 23.66 -3.33
N ALA A 188 4.20 23.42 -2.43
CA ALA A 188 4.28 22.17 -1.68
C ALA A 188 4.24 22.48 -0.18
N PHE A 189 3.76 21.56 0.63
CA PHE A 189 3.73 21.69 2.07
C PHE A 189 4.18 20.39 2.72
N ILE A 190 5.28 20.47 3.48
CA ILE A 190 5.88 19.31 4.13
C ILE A 190 5.16 19.06 5.44
N ILE A 191 4.64 17.85 5.61
CA ILE A 191 3.89 17.41 6.78
C ILE A 191 4.55 16.22 7.46
N HIS A 192 4.30 16.11 8.75
CA HIS A 192 4.65 14.99 9.60
C HIS A 192 3.56 14.84 10.67
N TYR A 193 3.68 13.91 11.61
CA TYR A 193 2.76 13.77 12.74
C TYR A 193 3.34 14.41 14.02
N PRO A 194 2.95 15.65 14.40
CA PRO A 194 3.38 16.29 15.65
C PRO A 194 2.96 15.53 16.91
N ALA A 195 1.77 14.95 16.91
CA ALA A 195 1.22 14.17 17.99
C ALA A 195 0.68 12.82 17.47
N PRO A 196 0.68 11.75 18.27
CA PRO A 196 0.12 10.47 17.84
C PRO A 196 -1.35 10.56 17.44
N GLU A 197 -2.12 11.47 18.05
CA GLU A 197 -3.53 11.70 17.71
C GLU A 197 -3.73 12.23 16.27
N ASP A 198 -2.70 12.86 15.68
CA ASP A 198 -2.77 13.36 14.30
C ASP A 198 -2.85 12.20 13.29
N VAL A 199 -2.38 11.00 13.65
CA VAL A 199 -2.56 9.77 12.86
C VAL A 199 -4.05 9.44 12.74
N VAL A 200 -4.81 9.58 13.82
CA VAL A 200 -6.26 9.33 13.83
C VAL A 200 -7.01 10.40 13.06
N ALA A 201 -6.58 11.67 13.20
CA ALA A 201 -7.15 12.78 12.45
C ALA A 201 -6.95 12.61 10.93
N ASN A 202 -5.82 12.02 10.53
CA ASN A 202 -5.55 11.68 9.15
C ASN A 202 -6.33 10.44 8.68
N ASN A 203 -6.28 9.36 9.45
CA ASN A 203 -6.88 8.09 9.13
C ASN A 203 -7.76 7.62 10.30
N PRO A 204 -9.09 7.85 10.21
CA PRO A 204 -10.02 7.53 11.29
C PRO A 204 -10.02 6.07 11.75
N SER A 205 -9.55 5.12 10.93
CA SER A 205 -9.46 3.70 11.31
C SER A 205 -8.49 3.45 12.48
N PHE A 206 -7.51 4.34 12.68
CA PHE A 206 -6.59 4.31 13.81
C PHE A 206 -7.24 4.71 15.15
N ALA A 207 -8.52 5.13 15.18
CA ALA A 207 -9.26 5.33 16.43
C ALA A 207 -9.37 4.04 17.27
N SER A 208 -9.15 2.87 16.65
CA SER A 208 -9.06 1.58 17.32
C SER A 208 -7.75 1.37 18.10
N PHE A 209 -6.74 2.23 17.90
CA PHE A 209 -5.45 2.15 18.56
C PHE A 209 -5.47 3.05 19.81
N ASN A 210 -4.93 2.55 20.92
CA ASN A 210 -4.63 3.40 22.06
C ASN A 210 -3.35 4.20 21.83
N ARG A 211 -3.07 5.16 22.71
CA ARG A 211 -1.93 6.08 22.58
C ARG A 211 -0.58 5.37 22.46
N ASP A 212 -0.36 4.27 23.19
CA ASP A 212 0.90 3.53 23.15
C ASP A 212 1.05 2.72 21.86
N GLU A 213 -0.06 2.21 21.32
CA GLU A 213 -0.10 1.58 19.99
C GLU A 213 0.20 2.59 18.88
N LEU A 214 -0.34 3.82 18.96
CA LEU A 214 -0.03 4.90 18.01
C LEU A 214 1.46 5.27 18.05
N TYR A 215 2.09 5.32 19.23
CA TYR A 215 3.53 5.54 19.32
C TYR A 215 4.34 4.39 18.72
N ARG A 216 3.94 3.13 18.92
CA ARG A 216 4.59 1.98 18.28
C ARG A 216 4.45 2.02 16.75
N PHE A 217 3.30 2.48 16.25
CA PHE A 217 3.10 2.70 14.82
C PHE A 217 4.05 3.76 14.27
N LEU A 218 4.16 4.92 14.94
CA LEU A 218 5.10 5.99 14.55
C LEU A 218 6.57 5.53 14.63
N ASP A 219 6.91 4.75 15.66
CA ASP A 219 8.25 4.16 15.79
C ASP A 219 8.56 3.18 14.66
N TRP A 220 7.59 2.39 14.20
CA TRP A 220 7.74 1.58 12.99
C TRP A 220 7.85 2.44 11.73
N GLN A 221 7.01 3.48 11.62
CA GLN A 221 6.92 4.33 10.44
C GLN A 221 8.23 5.08 10.17
N LYS A 222 8.97 5.49 11.21
CA LYS A 222 10.22 6.26 11.07
C LYS A 222 11.28 5.57 10.21
N ASP A 223 11.23 4.24 10.13
CA ASP A 223 12.18 3.43 9.36
C ASP A 223 11.75 3.26 7.89
N SER A 224 10.61 3.84 7.50
CA SER A 224 10.18 3.90 6.11
C SER A 224 11.15 4.76 5.29
N PRO A 225 11.61 4.29 4.13
CA PRO A 225 12.58 5.02 3.33
C PRO A 225 11.93 6.22 2.61
N GLY A 226 12.65 7.35 2.61
CA GLY A 226 12.34 8.50 1.77
C GLY A 226 11.09 9.28 2.17
N VAL A 227 10.55 10.00 1.19
CA VAL A 227 9.43 10.94 1.33
C VAL A 227 8.46 10.75 0.18
N GLU A 228 7.17 10.98 0.41
CA GLU A 228 6.15 10.74 -0.62
C GLU A 228 5.13 11.86 -0.69
N VAL A 229 4.59 12.09 -1.90
CA VAL A 229 3.39 12.90 -2.07
C VAL A 229 2.21 12.14 -1.48
N VAL A 230 1.60 12.66 -0.43
CA VAL A 230 0.48 11.99 0.26
C VAL A 230 -0.88 12.60 -0.05
N CYS A 231 -0.90 13.79 -0.68
CA CYS A 231 -2.11 14.43 -1.15
C CYS A 231 -1.81 15.45 -2.24
N HIS A 232 -2.50 15.36 -3.38
CA HIS A 232 -2.59 16.48 -4.32
C HIS A 232 -3.73 17.40 -3.86
N MET A 233 -3.41 18.68 -3.70
CA MET A 233 -4.35 19.74 -3.39
C MET A 233 -4.83 20.35 -4.71
N PRO A 234 -6.05 20.04 -5.16
CA PRO A 234 -6.59 20.52 -6.42
C PRO A 234 -6.74 22.04 -6.43
N ALA A 235 -6.83 22.60 -7.63
CA ALA A 235 -6.83 24.03 -7.86
C ALA A 235 -7.82 24.82 -6.96
N ILE A 236 -7.32 25.88 -6.34
CA ILE A 236 -8.09 26.87 -5.58
C ILE A 236 -7.90 28.24 -6.23
N ARG A 237 -9.00 28.92 -6.50
CA ARG A 237 -9.01 30.29 -6.99
C ARG A 237 -9.18 31.28 -5.84
N SER A 238 -8.31 32.28 -5.81
CA SER A 238 -8.42 33.44 -4.92
C SER A 238 -9.44 34.46 -5.42
N LEU A 239 -9.77 35.45 -4.58
CA LEU A 239 -10.69 36.53 -4.94
C LEU A 239 -10.14 37.45 -6.04
N ASP A 240 -8.81 37.55 -6.20
CA ASP A 240 -8.15 38.30 -7.28
C ASP A 240 -7.96 37.48 -8.57
N GLY A 241 -8.49 36.25 -8.61
CA GLY A 241 -8.55 35.42 -9.81
C GLY A 241 -7.35 34.50 -10.04
N LYS A 242 -6.27 34.60 -9.24
CA LYS A 242 -5.13 33.67 -9.30
C LYS A 242 -5.55 32.26 -8.94
N ILE A 243 -4.86 31.28 -9.50
CA ILE A 243 -5.17 29.86 -9.33
C ILE A 243 -3.93 29.17 -8.80
N ALA A 244 -4.06 28.55 -7.64
CA ALA A 244 -3.00 27.78 -7.01
C ALA A 244 -3.38 26.31 -6.91
N GLU A 245 -2.44 25.42 -7.18
CA GLU A 245 -2.51 24.01 -6.79
C GLU A 245 -1.29 23.63 -5.98
N GLY A 246 -1.33 22.48 -5.30
CA GLY A 246 -0.16 22.06 -4.56
C GLY A 246 -0.17 20.62 -4.08
N TRP A 247 0.82 20.28 -3.27
CA TRP A 247 1.03 18.93 -2.78
C TRP A 247 1.37 18.93 -1.29
N LEU A 248 0.81 17.97 -0.56
CA LEU A 248 1.30 17.61 0.77
C LEU A 248 2.34 16.51 0.61
N ILE A 249 3.52 16.73 1.16
CA ILE A 249 4.63 15.78 1.13
C ILE A 249 4.86 15.27 2.55
N GLY A 250 4.67 13.98 2.75
CA GLY A 250 4.83 13.32 4.04
C GLY A 250 6.28 12.93 4.28
N VAL A 251 6.80 13.25 5.46
CA VAL A 251 8.03 12.65 5.98
C VAL A 251 7.70 11.61 7.06
N PRO A 252 8.48 10.52 7.19
CA PRO A 252 8.15 9.41 8.08
C PRO A 252 8.43 9.71 9.56
N PHE A 253 9.07 10.84 9.89
CA PHE A 253 9.47 11.17 11.25
C PHE A 253 8.33 11.80 12.06
N GLY A 254 8.08 11.30 13.26
CA GLY A 254 7.24 11.97 14.23
C GLY A 254 7.99 13.09 14.97
N ALA A 255 7.30 13.75 15.89
CA ALA A 255 7.90 14.80 16.71
C ALA A 255 9.10 14.33 17.55
N ARG A 256 9.08 13.09 18.05
CA ARG A 256 10.18 12.52 18.85
C ARG A 256 11.43 12.37 18.00
N GLU A 257 11.29 11.89 16.77
CA GLU A 257 12.38 11.66 15.85
C GLU A 257 12.99 13.00 15.40
N ILE A 258 12.15 13.97 15.01
CA ILE A 258 12.62 15.30 14.58
C ILE A 258 13.43 16.00 15.70
N MET A 259 13.04 15.82 16.96
CA MET A 259 13.68 16.51 18.09
C MET A 259 14.90 15.77 18.64
N ASN A 260 14.99 14.45 18.50
CA ASN A 260 16.03 13.64 19.15
C ASN A 260 17.06 13.04 18.17
N LEU A 261 16.72 12.84 16.89
CA LEU A 261 17.69 12.35 15.90
C LEU A 261 18.73 13.44 15.58
N PRO A 262 19.93 13.05 15.11
CA PRO A 262 20.93 14.01 14.69
C PRO A 262 20.37 14.99 13.66
N ARG A 263 20.56 16.29 13.90
CA ARG A 263 20.04 17.35 13.02
C ARG A 263 20.40 17.12 11.55
N LYS A 264 21.58 16.57 11.26
CA LYS A 264 22.02 16.28 9.89
C LYS A 264 21.07 15.31 9.18
N GLU A 265 20.59 14.28 9.89
CA GLU A 265 19.70 13.26 9.34
C GLU A 265 18.28 13.81 9.13
N THR A 266 17.75 14.53 10.13
CA THR A 266 16.41 15.13 10.03
C THR A 266 16.34 16.22 8.97
N VAL A 267 17.36 17.07 8.86
CA VAL A 267 17.46 18.08 7.81
C VAL A 267 17.61 17.43 6.43
N ALA A 268 18.36 16.33 6.30
CA ALA A 268 18.50 15.63 5.02
C ALA A 268 17.14 15.11 4.51
N MET A 269 16.37 14.44 5.36
CA MET A 269 15.01 13.97 5.04
C MET A 269 14.07 15.11 4.63
N ILE A 270 14.11 16.23 5.36
CA ILE A 270 13.28 17.41 5.03
C ILE A 270 13.76 18.05 3.71
N THR A 271 15.07 18.05 3.45
CA THR A 271 15.62 18.58 2.19
C THR A 271 15.15 17.74 1.00
N GLU A 272 15.13 16.41 1.13
CA GLU A 272 14.56 15.51 0.13
C GLU A 272 13.09 15.85 -0.16
N ALA A 273 12.27 16.09 0.87
CA ALA A 273 10.88 16.52 0.69
C ALA A 273 10.77 17.91 0.02
N VAL A 274 11.69 18.83 0.30
CA VAL A 274 11.73 20.14 -0.37
C VAL A 274 12.08 19.97 -1.85
N ASP A 275 13.05 19.12 -2.17
CA ASP A 275 13.49 18.88 -3.53
C ASP A 275 12.41 18.17 -4.36
N LEU A 276 11.69 17.20 -3.79
CA LEU A 276 10.48 16.63 -4.40
C LEU A 276 9.43 17.72 -4.67
N GLY A 277 9.22 18.65 -3.74
CA GLY A 277 8.34 19.80 -3.96
C GLY A 277 8.75 20.67 -5.16
N LYS A 278 10.05 20.92 -5.31
CA LYS A 278 10.59 21.67 -6.46
C LYS A 278 10.43 20.90 -7.78
N GLU A 279 10.65 19.59 -7.78
CA GLU A 279 10.49 18.73 -8.95
C GLU A 279 9.03 18.72 -9.46
N LEU A 280 8.06 18.82 -8.54
CA LEU A 280 6.64 19.01 -8.86
C LEU A 280 6.32 20.43 -9.41
N GLY A 281 7.30 21.32 -9.42
CA GLY A 281 7.20 22.69 -9.91
C GLY A 281 6.70 23.69 -8.88
N ALA A 282 6.77 23.37 -7.57
CA ALA A 282 6.38 24.30 -6.53
C ALA A 282 7.33 25.51 -6.47
N GLY A 283 6.77 26.72 -6.60
CA GLY A 283 7.51 27.97 -6.40
C GLY A 283 7.70 28.32 -4.92
N ILE A 284 6.85 27.76 -4.05
CA ILE A 284 6.90 27.94 -2.60
C ILE A 284 6.77 26.56 -1.92
N VAL A 285 7.67 26.27 -0.98
CA VAL A 285 7.59 25.09 -0.12
C VAL A 285 7.39 25.53 1.32
N GLY A 286 6.25 25.17 1.91
CA GLY A 286 5.95 25.40 3.31
C GLY A 286 6.46 24.29 4.21
N LEU A 287 7.04 24.66 5.35
CA LEU A 287 7.55 23.74 6.36
C LEU A 287 6.56 23.63 7.52
N GLY A 288 5.86 22.49 7.63
CA GLY A 288 4.86 22.25 8.66
C GLY A 288 5.46 21.94 10.04
N ALA A 289 4.97 22.62 11.07
CA ALA A 289 5.29 22.37 12.47
C ALA A 289 6.82 22.25 12.72
N LEU A 290 7.27 21.14 13.31
CA LEU A 290 8.67 20.93 13.70
C LEU A 290 9.67 20.85 12.54
N THR A 291 9.21 20.61 11.31
CA THR A 291 10.11 20.66 10.13
C THR A 291 10.70 22.06 9.95
N SER A 292 9.95 23.12 10.27
CA SER A 292 10.45 24.50 10.27
C SER A 292 11.44 24.75 11.41
N VAL A 293 11.21 24.16 12.58
CA VAL A 293 12.03 24.36 13.78
C VAL A 293 13.43 23.77 13.57
N VAL A 294 13.50 22.51 13.14
CA VAL A 294 14.78 21.79 12.98
C VAL A 294 15.64 22.36 11.84
N THR A 295 14.99 22.87 10.79
CA THR A 295 15.63 23.55 9.65
C THR A 295 15.84 25.06 9.85
N ARG A 296 15.48 25.62 11.02
CA ARG A 296 15.57 27.07 11.31
C ARG A 296 14.87 27.95 10.25
N GLY A 297 13.70 27.49 9.79
CA GLY A 297 12.91 28.14 8.75
C GLY A 297 13.50 27.95 7.35
N GLY A 298 14.16 26.83 7.09
CA GLY A 298 14.82 26.54 5.81
C GLY A 298 16.15 27.28 5.60
N ARG A 299 16.85 27.63 6.69
CA ARG A 299 18.15 28.32 6.67
C ARG A 299 19.34 27.38 6.85
#